data_AF-A0A956C3I1-F1
#
_entry.id   AF-A0A956C3I1-F1
#
_cell.length_a   1.000
_cell.length_b   1.000
_cell.length_c   1.000
_cell.angle_alpha   90.00
_cell.angle_beta   90.00
_cell.angle_gamma   90.00
#
_symmetry.space_group_name_H-M   'P 1'
#
loop_
_entity.id
_entity.type
_entity.pdbx_description
1 polymer ?
#
loop_
_entity_poly.entity_id
_entity_poly.type
_entity_poly.pdbx_seq_one_letter_code
_entity_poly.pdbx_strand_id
1 'polypeptide(L)'
;MRRALLLLLVLVLSACAGVLGIKPRERQRAFAHRAHSLKGVACLECHEGIASAKDEGPLHLPGKAKCLECHKKPHDDGECSGCHGVAHTREEDRLAREHLKFAHAQHVPKVGGQCVPCHTAAGETVQTSMRPTMAQCFTCHEHKDQWTTRTCDGCHVDLPKELARPSSHVVHEGDFVREHGVRAASSRDLCATCHGEPFCLSCHGVSVAALPWRLELGQPKLSGLHRAGFRQRHAEESRASPGLCTSCHRDERFCADCHAQRRVGVAPGSRNPHPAGWVRSRGGEHGRAARMDPGSCATCHGGSGEALCVGCHRVGGPGGNPHGHGFSSALDRDRDQPCRQCHAP
;
A
#
# COMPACT_ATOMS: atom_id res chain seq x y z
N MET A 1 -14.23 -55.89 -8.93
CA MET A 1 -13.46 -54.94 -9.76
C MET A 1 -14.18 -53.62 -10.02
N ARG A 2 -15.42 -53.60 -10.55
CA ARG A 2 -16.18 -52.34 -10.82
C ARG A 2 -16.35 -51.40 -9.60
N ARG A 3 -16.61 -51.94 -8.41
CA ARG A 3 -16.77 -51.14 -7.18
C ARG A 3 -15.47 -50.48 -6.70
N ALA A 4 -14.35 -51.18 -6.84
CA ALA A 4 -13.03 -50.65 -6.49
C ALA A 4 -12.62 -49.52 -7.45
N LEU A 5 -12.93 -49.67 -8.75
CA LEU A 5 -12.67 -48.63 -9.75
C LEU A 5 -13.48 -47.35 -9.51
N LEU A 6 -14.76 -47.50 -9.12
CA LEU A 6 -15.63 -46.37 -8.78
C LEU A 6 -15.15 -45.62 -7.53
N LEU A 7 -14.71 -46.33 -6.49
CA LEU A 7 -14.15 -45.72 -5.28
C LEU A 7 -12.86 -44.95 -5.58
N LEU A 8 -12.00 -45.50 -6.45
CA LEU A 8 -10.75 -44.85 -6.86
C LEU A 8 -11.02 -43.58 -7.67
N LEU A 9 -12.03 -43.61 -8.56
CA LEU A 9 -12.43 -42.44 -9.35
C LEU A 9 -12.98 -41.30 -8.46
N VAL A 10 -13.78 -41.63 -7.45
CA VAL A 10 -14.32 -40.65 -6.48
C VAL A 10 -13.21 -40.03 -5.63
N LEU A 11 -12.24 -40.83 -5.19
CA LEU A 11 -11.08 -40.33 -4.43
C LEU A 11 -10.21 -39.38 -5.27
N VAL A 12 -9.97 -39.72 -6.55
CA VAL A 12 -9.20 -38.86 -7.46
C VAL A 12 -9.94 -37.55 -7.74
N LEU A 13 -11.24 -37.59 -8.00
CA LEU A 13 -12.05 -36.39 -8.23
C LEU A 13 -12.11 -35.49 -6.99
N SER A 14 -12.18 -36.07 -5.78
CA SER A 14 -12.14 -35.32 -4.52
C SER A 14 -10.77 -34.67 -4.27
N ALA A 15 -9.67 -35.35 -4.63
CA ALA A 15 -8.32 -34.79 -4.58
C ALA A 15 -8.13 -33.63 -5.57
N CYS A 16 -8.65 -33.75 -6.79
CA CYS A 16 -8.60 -32.69 -7.79
C CYS A 16 -9.42 -31.43 -7.42
N ALA A 17 -10.52 -31.59 -6.66
CA ALA A 17 -11.31 -30.46 -6.18
C ALA A 17 -10.55 -29.54 -5.20
N GLY A 18 -9.55 -30.09 -4.49
CA GLY A 18 -8.64 -29.30 -3.64
C GLY A 18 -7.67 -28.44 -4.45
N VAL A 19 -7.11 -28.99 -5.54
CA VAL A 19 -6.20 -28.28 -6.46
C VAL A 19 -6.92 -27.19 -7.26
N LEU A 20 -8.20 -27.40 -7.59
CA LEU A 20 -9.03 -26.45 -8.32
C LEU A 20 -9.67 -25.35 -7.44
N GLY A 21 -9.39 -25.32 -6.13
CA GLY A 21 -9.88 -24.27 -5.24
C GLY A 21 -11.39 -24.28 -4.98
N ILE A 22 -12.06 -25.42 -5.20
CA ILE A 22 -13.53 -25.57 -5.08
C ILE A 22 -13.95 -25.87 -3.62
N LYS A 23 -13.00 -26.15 -2.72
CA LYS A 23 -13.29 -26.21 -1.28
C LYS A 23 -13.61 -24.79 -0.76
N PRO A 24 -14.75 -24.57 -0.07
CA PRO A 24 -14.98 -23.30 0.59
C PRO A 24 -13.82 -23.05 1.56
N ARG A 25 -13.13 -21.91 1.40
CA ARG A 25 -12.14 -21.45 2.37
C ARG A 25 -12.75 -21.56 3.76
N GLU A 26 -12.07 -22.25 4.67
CA GLU A 26 -12.54 -22.37 6.04
C GLU A 26 -12.91 -20.99 6.58
N ARG A 27 -14.14 -20.87 7.08
CA ARG A 27 -14.65 -19.63 7.66
C ARG A 27 -13.84 -19.36 8.93
N GLN A 28 -12.81 -18.52 8.83
CA GLN A 28 -12.12 -17.97 10.00
C GLN A 28 -13.18 -17.37 10.93
N ARG A 29 -13.25 -17.85 12.17
CA ARG A 29 -14.21 -17.33 13.16
C ARG A 29 -13.50 -16.34 14.07
N ALA A 30 -14.18 -15.25 14.37
CA ALA A 30 -13.74 -14.34 15.43
C ALA A 30 -13.65 -15.09 16.76
N PHE A 31 -12.65 -14.74 17.58
CA PHE A 31 -12.57 -15.23 18.95
C PHE A 31 -13.70 -14.63 19.79
N ALA A 32 -14.40 -15.45 20.57
CA ALA A 32 -15.56 -15.02 21.35
C ALA A 32 -15.16 -14.58 22.77
N HIS A 33 -14.69 -13.33 22.93
CA HIS A 33 -14.33 -12.78 24.26
C HIS A 33 -15.53 -12.79 25.20
N ARG A 34 -16.75 -12.47 24.72
CA ARG A 34 -17.96 -12.46 25.57
C ARG A 34 -18.19 -13.82 26.24
N ALA A 35 -18.00 -14.90 25.49
CA ALA A 35 -18.21 -16.26 26.01
C ALA A 35 -17.20 -16.63 27.11
N HIS A 36 -15.95 -16.14 27.01
CA HIS A 36 -14.92 -16.37 28.02
C HIS A 36 -15.11 -15.46 29.24
N SER A 37 -15.43 -14.19 29.03
CA SER A 37 -15.71 -13.23 30.10
C SER A 37 -16.92 -13.65 30.94
N LEU A 38 -17.99 -14.19 30.33
CA LEU A 38 -19.15 -14.73 31.05
C LEU A 38 -18.83 -15.97 31.90
N LYS A 39 -17.72 -16.67 31.61
CA LYS A 39 -17.22 -17.79 32.42
C LYS A 39 -16.27 -17.32 33.52
N GLY A 40 -16.08 -16.01 33.69
CA GLY A 40 -15.23 -15.44 34.73
C GLY A 40 -13.74 -15.37 34.38
N VAL A 41 -13.35 -15.63 33.12
CA VAL A 41 -11.96 -15.48 32.69
C VAL A 41 -11.61 -13.99 32.60
N ALA A 42 -10.66 -13.54 33.41
CA ALA A 42 -10.22 -12.15 33.40
C ALA A 42 -9.34 -11.84 32.18
N CYS A 43 -9.40 -10.60 31.68
CA CYS A 43 -8.68 -10.18 30.47
C CYS A 43 -7.15 -10.43 30.58
N LEU A 44 -6.58 -10.19 31.76
CA LEU A 44 -5.14 -10.32 32.03
C LEU A 44 -4.65 -11.76 32.16
N GLU A 45 -5.56 -12.74 32.30
CA GLU A 45 -5.17 -14.17 32.27
C GLU A 45 -4.69 -14.59 30.87
N CYS A 46 -5.22 -13.95 29.83
CA CYS A 46 -4.81 -14.18 28.44
C CYS A 46 -3.85 -13.11 27.92
N HIS A 47 -4.10 -11.84 28.23
CA HIS A 47 -3.29 -10.71 27.77
C HIS A 47 -2.22 -10.34 28.78
N GLU A 48 -1.33 -11.28 29.06
CA GLU A 48 -0.28 -11.12 30.07
C GLU A 48 0.64 -9.95 29.72
N GLY A 49 0.82 -9.02 30.68
CA GLY A 49 1.68 -7.85 30.53
C GLY A 49 1.06 -6.66 29.79
N ILE A 50 -0.17 -6.78 29.24
CA ILE A 50 -0.79 -5.65 28.51
C ILE A 50 -1.01 -4.43 29.41
N ALA A 51 -1.28 -4.64 30.71
CA ALA A 51 -1.54 -3.57 31.66
C ALA A 51 -0.35 -2.60 31.83
N SER A 52 0.87 -3.08 31.60
CA SER A 52 2.12 -2.30 31.68
C SER A 52 2.74 -2.04 30.31
N ALA A 53 2.05 -2.40 29.22
CA ALA A 53 2.52 -2.17 27.87
C ALA A 53 2.60 -0.67 27.55
N LYS A 54 3.73 -0.27 26.98
CA LYS A 54 3.95 1.09 26.46
C LYS A 54 3.35 1.21 25.04
N ASP A 55 3.65 2.31 24.37
CA ASP A 55 3.35 2.58 22.97
C ASP A 55 4.22 1.76 21.99
N GLU A 56 5.29 1.13 22.46
CA GLU A 56 6.14 0.22 21.69
C GLU A 56 6.20 -1.18 22.32
N GLY A 57 6.56 -2.21 21.54
CA GLY A 57 6.67 -3.59 22.00
C GLY A 57 5.55 -4.52 21.50
N PRO A 58 5.42 -5.73 22.08
CA PRO A 58 4.49 -6.74 21.57
C PRO A 58 3.02 -6.36 21.78
N LEU A 59 2.13 -6.99 21.03
CA LEU A 59 0.68 -6.82 21.15
C LEU A 59 0.06 -7.55 22.37
N HIS A 60 0.85 -8.32 23.12
CA HIS A 60 0.39 -9.15 24.24
C HIS A 60 -0.83 -10.03 23.90
N LEU A 61 -0.80 -10.62 22.70
CA LEU A 61 -1.81 -11.59 22.27
C LEU A 61 -1.44 -12.99 22.80
N PRO A 62 -2.42 -13.77 23.30
CA PRO A 62 -2.15 -15.12 23.79
C PRO A 62 -1.68 -16.04 22.66
N GLY A 63 -0.63 -16.81 22.91
CA GLY A 63 -0.18 -17.88 22.03
C GLY A 63 -1.00 -19.16 22.19
N LYS A 64 -0.76 -20.14 21.32
CA LYS A 64 -1.43 -21.47 21.34
C LYS A 64 -1.39 -22.13 22.73
N ALA A 65 -0.25 -22.05 23.41
CA ALA A 65 -0.06 -22.68 24.72
C ALA A 65 -1.08 -22.21 25.76
N LYS A 66 -1.39 -20.90 25.79
CA LYS A 66 -2.36 -20.31 26.72
C LYS A 66 -3.76 -20.89 26.54
N CYS A 67 -4.18 -21.10 25.29
CA CYS A 67 -5.48 -21.71 24.99
C CYS A 67 -5.57 -23.15 25.53
N LEU A 68 -4.48 -23.92 25.42
CA LEU A 68 -4.40 -25.32 25.82
C LEU A 68 -4.36 -25.53 27.34
N GLU A 69 -4.17 -24.48 28.13
CA GLU A 69 -4.27 -24.56 29.60
C GLU A 69 -5.70 -24.99 30.02
N CYS A 70 -6.71 -24.51 29.30
CA CYS A 70 -8.13 -24.81 29.55
C CYS A 70 -8.74 -25.75 28.49
N HIS A 71 -8.39 -25.60 27.20
CA HIS A 71 -8.96 -26.38 26.10
C HIS A 71 -8.16 -27.68 25.82
N LYS A 72 -8.06 -28.55 26.83
CA LYS A 72 -7.25 -29.78 26.73
C LYS A 72 -7.87 -30.87 25.82
N LYS A 73 -9.20 -31.02 25.75
CA LYS A 73 -9.93 -31.96 24.86
C LYS A 73 -11.42 -31.58 24.70
N PRO A 74 -12.07 -31.87 23.54
CA PRO A 74 -11.45 -32.22 22.27
C PRO A 74 -10.90 -30.94 21.65
N HIS A 75 -9.57 -30.86 21.49
CA HIS A 75 -8.99 -29.90 20.56
C HIS A 75 -8.94 -30.63 19.23
N ASP A 76 -9.66 -30.11 18.24
CA ASP A 76 -9.49 -30.55 16.86
C ASP A 76 -8.10 -30.06 16.43
N ASP A 77 -7.22 -30.99 16.06
CA ASP A 77 -5.91 -30.66 15.47
C ASP A 77 -6.05 -30.17 14.01
N GLY A 78 -7.27 -30.20 13.48
CA GLY A 78 -7.67 -29.61 12.20
C GLY A 78 -7.49 -28.09 12.13
N GLU A 79 -7.40 -27.60 10.89
CA GLU A 79 -6.93 -26.27 10.46
C GLU A 79 -7.15 -25.12 11.47
N CYS A 80 -6.06 -24.40 11.73
CA CYS A 80 -5.92 -23.30 12.70
C CYS A 80 -7.03 -22.22 12.62
N SER A 81 -7.78 -22.16 11.52
CA SER A 81 -8.84 -21.19 11.21
C SER A 81 -10.05 -21.23 12.15
N GLY A 82 -10.31 -22.37 12.81
CA GLY A 82 -11.51 -22.55 13.63
C GLY A 82 -11.48 -21.82 14.99
N CYS A 83 -10.28 -21.57 15.53
CA CYS A 83 -10.09 -21.05 16.88
C CYS A 83 -9.17 -19.82 16.95
N HIS A 84 -8.32 -19.61 15.95
CA HIS A 84 -7.49 -18.40 15.89
C HIS A 84 -8.34 -17.25 15.35
N GLY A 85 -8.38 -16.14 16.10
CA GLY A 85 -9.06 -14.91 15.67
C GLY A 85 -8.69 -14.51 14.24
N VAL A 86 -9.54 -13.73 13.59
CA VAL A 86 -9.44 -13.49 12.15
C VAL A 86 -8.08 -12.86 11.81
N ALA A 87 -7.40 -13.39 10.79
CA ALA A 87 -6.02 -13.00 10.51
C ALA A 87 -5.90 -11.50 10.19
N HIS A 88 -6.92 -10.93 9.55
CA HIS A 88 -6.99 -9.49 9.28
C HIS A 88 -7.05 -8.66 10.57
N THR A 89 -7.77 -9.09 11.60
CA THR A 89 -7.87 -8.36 12.88
C THR A 89 -6.50 -8.26 13.58
N ARG A 90 -5.69 -9.32 13.54
CA ARG A 90 -4.33 -9.27 14.09
C ARG A 90 -3.42 -8.31 13.32
N GLU A 91 -3.57 -8.27 12.01
CA GLU A 91 -2.82 -7.35 11.17
C GLU A 91 -3.28 -5.89 11.38
N GLU A 92 -4.58 -5.67 11.57
CA GLU A 92 -5.13 -4.37 11.97
C GLU A 92 -4.55 -3.89 13.31
N ASP A 93 -4.45 -4.77 14.31
CA ASP A 93 -3.85 -4.44 15.60
C ASP A 93 -2.35 -4.13 15.48
N ARG A 94 -1.63 -4.87 14.62
CA ARG A 94 -0.22 -4.61 14.31
C ARG A 94 -0.02 -3.24 13.67
N LEU A 95 -0.81 -2.94 12.63
CA LEU A 95 -0.79 -1.66 11.94
C LEU A 95 -1.20 -0.51 12.87
N ALA A 96 -2.21 -0.72 13.71
CA ALA A 96 -2.59 0.25 14.72
C ALA A 96 -1.43 0.57 15.66
N ARG A 97 -0.63 -0.42 16.06
CA ARG A 97 0.56 -0.19 16.89
C ARG A 97 1.68 0.54 16.16
N GLU A 98 1.81 0.34 14.85
CA GLU A 98 2.79 1.05 14.02
C GLU A 98 2.41 2.51 13.81
N HIS A 99 1.12 2.81 13.76
CA HIS A 99 0.65 4.14 13.37
C HIS A 99 -0.02 4.95 14.49
N LEU A 100 -0.32 4.36 15.65
CA LEU A 100 -0.92 5.04 16.80
C LEU A 100 -0.01 4.97 18.03
N LYS A 101 0.17 6.13 18.67
CA LYS A 101 0.81 6.31 19.95
C LYS A 101 -0.21 6.06 21.05
N PHE A 102 -0.19 4.85 21.62
CA PHE A 102 -1.05 4.51 22.75
C PHE A 102 -0.35 3.58 23.73
N ALA A 103 -0.23 4.01 24.99
CA ALA A 103 0.36 3.22 26.06
C ALA A 103 -0.70 2.77 27.09
N HIS A 104 -0.92 1.46 27.19
CA HIS A 104 -1.81 0.87 28.20
C HIS A 104 -1.33 1.19 29.63
N ALA A 105 -0.02 1.21 29.86
CA ALA A 105 0.60 1.56 31.15
C ALA A 105 0.15 2.93 31.69
N GLN A 106 -0.20 3.87 30.81
CA GLN A 106 -0.67 5.20 31.18
C GLN A 106 -2.19 5.26 31.42
N HIS A 107 -2.95 4.36 30.80
CA HIS A 107 -4.41 4.40 30.80
C HIS A 107 -5.03 3.45 31.81
N VAL A 108 -4.52 2.22 31.92
CA VAL A 108 -5.06 1.16 32.79
C VAL A 108 -5.20 1.60 34.25
N PRO A 109 -4.22 2.30 34.86
CA PRO A 109 -4.38 2.83 36.23
C PRO A 109 -5.48 3.89 36.34
N LYS A 110 -5.67 4.72 35.32
CA LYS A 110 -6.66 5.82 35.32
C LYS A 110 -8.09 5.32 35.20
N VAL A 111 -8.29 4.14 34.64
CA VAL A 111 -9.60 3.46 34.53
C VAL A 111 -9.78 2.37 35.59
N GLY A 112 -8.96 2.35 36.64
CA GLY A 112 -9.06 1.39 37.73
C GLY A 112 -8.87 -0.06 37.31
N GLY A 113 -8.07 -0.33 36.27
CA GLY A 113 -7.84 -1.68 35.74
C GLY A 113 -8.91 -2.19 34.77
N GLN A 114 -9.95 -1.40 34.47
CA GLN A 114 -11.05 -1.84 33.62
C GLN A 114 -10.71 -1.75 32.12
N CYS A 115 -10.97 -2.83 31.37
CA CYS A 115 -10.66 -2.89 29.93
C CYS A 115 -11.88 -2.56 29.05
N VAL A 116 -13.08 -2.98 29.48
CA VAL A 116 -14.35 -2.85 28.72
C VAL A 116 -14.75 -1.41 28.38
N PRO A 117 -14.44 -0.38 29.21
CA PRO A 117 -14.75 1.00 28.84
C PRO A 117 -14.15 1.42 27.50
N CYS A 118 -12.99 0.88 27.11
CA CYS A 118 -12.40 1.13 25.80
C CYS A 118 -12.70 0.01 24.80
N HIS A 119 -12.66 -1.23 25.27
CA HIS A 119 -12.82 -2.44 24.46
C HIS A 119 -14.28 -2.95 24.45
N THR A 120 -15.21 -2.09 24.04
CA THR A 120 -16.67 -2.36 24.11
C THR A 120 -17.09 -3.61 23.33
N ALA A 121 -16.39 -3.90 22.22
CA ALA A 121 -16.58 -5.11 21.41
C ALA A 121 -16.39 -6.42 22.21
N ALA A 122 -15.67 -6.40 23.34
CA ALA A 122 -15.53 -7.57 24.22
C ALA A 122 -16.89 -8.10 24.71
N GLY A 123 -17.88 -7.20 24.84
CA GLY A 123 -19.24 -7.53 25.23
C GLY A 123 -20.15 -7.97 24.08
N GLU A 124 -19.72 -7.88 22.82
CA GLU A 124 -20.57 -8.16 21.66
C GLU A 124 -20.57 -9.64 21.26
N THR A 125 -21.60 -10.08 20.55
CA THR A 125 -21.74 -11.45 20.04
C THR A 125 -20.91 -11.70 18.77
N VAL A 126 -20.67 -10.66 17.99
CA VAL A 126 -19.82 -10.68 16.79
C VAL A 126 -18.69 -9.70 17.01
N GLN A 127 -17.45 -10.20 17.11
CA GLN A 127 -16.30 -9.41 17.52
C GLN A 127 -15.30 -9.34 16.37
N THR A 128 -15.44 -8.33 15.52
CA THR A 128 -14.57 -8.19 14.33
C THR A 128 -13.28 -7.43 14.62
N SER A 129 -13.31 -6.50 15.58
CA SER A 129 -12.14 -5.75 16.02
C SER A 129 -12.21 -5.43 17.50
N MET A 130 -11.08 -5.59 18.18
CA MET A 130 -10.92 -5.16 19.58
C MET A 130 -10.37 -3.75 19.68
N ARG A 131 -9.99 -3.13 18.56
CA ARG A 131 -9.46 -1.77 18.54
C ARG A 131 -10.56 -0.78 18.90
N PRO A 132 -10.37 0.06 19.95
CA PRO A 132 -11.32 1.14 20.26
C PRO A 132 -11.46 2.10 19.07
N THR A 133 -12.66 2.63 18.87
CA THR A 133 -12.87 3.69 17.89
C THR A 133 -12.27 5.00 18.40
N MET A 134 -11.96 5.94 17.51
CA MET A 134 -11.54 7.29 17.93
C MET A 134 -12.56 7.96 18.84
N ALA A 135 -13.87 7.72 18.61
CA ALA A 135 -14.94 8.25 19.45
C ALA A 135 -14.79 7.81 20.92
N GLN A 136 -14.27 6.61 21.16
CA GLN A 136 -14.03 6.10 22.50
C GLN A 136 -12.90 6.85 23.22
N CYS A 137 -11.92 7.37 22.50
CA CYS A 137 -10.88 8.24 23.08
C CYS A 137 -11.51 9.58 23.53
N PHE A 138 -12.50 10.07 22.78
CA PHE A 138 -13.14 11.37 23.04
C PHE A 138 -14.13 11.35 24.21
N THR A 139 -14.43 10.19 24.80
CA THR A 139 -15.23 10.15 26.03
C THR A 139 -14.48 10.72 27.23
N CYS A 140 -13.14 10.78 27.16
CA CYS A 140 -12.29 11.31 28.23
C CYS A 140 -11.36 12.44 27.77
N HIS A 141 -10.97 12.47 26.48
CA HIS A 141 -10.11 13.51 25.93
C HIS A 141 -10.91 14.54 25.11
N GLU A 142 -10.97 15.78 25.60
CA GLU A 142 -11.62 16.89 24.89
C GLU A 142 -10.62 17.60 23.96
N HIS A 143 -10.95 17.68 22.67
CA HIS A 143 -10.01 18.09 21.62
C HIS A 143 -10.54 19.21 20.71
N LYS A 144 -11.54 19.98 21.15
CA LYS A 144 -12.25 20.98 20.32
C LYS A 144 -11.32 21.94 19.57
N ASP A 145 -10.22 22.35 20.20
CA ASP A 145 -9.22 23.24 19.59
C ASP A 145 -8.24 22.51 18.67
N GLN A 146 -7.91 21.25 18.96
CA GLN A 146 -7.04 20.41 18.14
C GLN A 146 -7.72 20.00 16.82
N TRP A 147 -9.05 19.83 16.84
CA TRP A 147 -9.87 19.67 15.64
C TRP A 147 -9.81 20.90 14.73
N THR A 148 -9.91 22.09 15.33
CA THR A 148 -9.86 23.36 14.59
C THR A 148 -8.46 23.58 13.99
N THR A 149 -7.43 23.22 14.74
CA THR A 149 -6.02 23.39 14.33
C THR A 149 -5.45 22.22 13.53
N ARG A 150 -6.20 21.12 13.39
CA ARG A 150 -5.81 19.89 12.67
C ARG A 150 -4.52 19.27 13.22
N THR A 151 -4.36 19.31 14.54
CA THR A 151 -3.19 18.76 15.24
C THR A 151 -3.51 17.36 15.76
N CYS A 152 -3.13 16.33 14.99
CA CYS A 152 -3.47 14.93 15.28
C CYS A 152 -2.27 14.07 15.69
N ASP A 153 -1.06 14.64 15.65
CA ASP A 153 0.22 13.96 15.87
C ASP A 153 0.46 13.54 17.34
N GLY A 154 -0.37 14.00 18.26
CA GLY A 154 -0.39 13.53 19.65
C GLY A 154 -0.72 12.05 19.78
N CYS A 155 -1.56 11.53 18.88
CA CYS A 155 -1.95 10.11 18.85
C CYS A 155 -1.50 9.43 17.55
N HIS A 156 -1.48 10.13 16.42
CA HIS A 156 -1.12 9.56 15.14
C HIS A 156 0.37 9.71 14.85
N VAL A 157 0.98 8.70 14.26
CA VAL A 157 2.38 8.73 13.83
C VAL A 157 2.47 9.34 12.42
N ASP A 158 1.66 8.84 11.48
CA ASP A 158 1.62 9.29 10.08
C ASP A 158 0.24 9.00 9.46
N LEU A 159 -0.67 9.96 9.61
CA LEU A 159 -2.08 9.87 9.17
C LEU A 159 -2.24 9.44 7.69
N PRO A 160 -1.53 10.04 6.72
CA PRO A 160 -1.62 9.59 5.34
C PRO A 160 -1.16 8.14 5.12
N LYS A 161 -0.16 7.66 5.86
CA LYS A 161 0.32 6.28 5.75
C LYS A 161 -0.55 5.27 6.48
N GLU A 162 -1.39 5.69 7.42
CA GLU A 162 -2.32 4.80 8.11
C GLU A 162 -3.28 4.11 7.14
N LEU A 163 -3.62 4.77 6.02
CA LEU A 163 -4.59 4.30 5.02
C LEU A 163 -5.94 3.87 5.63
N ALA A 164 -6.16 4.23 6.90
CA ALA A 164 -7.33 3.86 7.67
C ALA A 164 -8.42 4.88 7.40
N ARG A 165 -9.59 4.41 6.96
CA ARG A 165 -10.77 5.25 6.85
C ARG A 165 -11.32 5.42 8.26
N PRO A 166 -11.41 6.65 8.81
CA PRO A 166 -12.11 6.85 10.07
C PRO A 166 -13.54 6.33 9.92
N SER A 167 -13.95 5.39 10.77
CA SER A 167 -15.29 4.82 10.75
C SER A 167 -16.37 5.86 11.09
N SER A 168 -15.97 6.91 11.78
CA SER A 168 -16.83 8.01 12.20
C SER A 168 -15.97 9.24 12.48
N HIS A 169 -15.72 10.06 11.47
CA HIS A 169 -15.62 11.50 11.69
C HIS A 169 -15.80 12.29 10.38
N VAL A 170 -16.59 13.36 10.46
CA VAL A 170 -16.67 14.52 9.58
C VAL A 170 -17.27 14.34 8.18
N VAL A 171 -16.98 13.28 7.40
CA VAL A 171 -17.44 13.23 5.99
C VAL A 171 -17.70 11.84 5.39
N HIS A 172 -17.60 10.75 6.16
CA HIS A 172 -17.71 9.37 5.65
C HIS A 172 -19.13 8.77 5.69
N GLU A 173 -20.13 9.59 6.00
CA GLU A 173 -21.54 9.23 5.96
C GLU A 173 -22.18 9.58 4.61
N GLY A 174 -23.14 8.75 4.18
CA GLY A 174 -23.88 8.92 2.92
C GLY A 174 -23.18 8.29 1.69
N ASP A 175 -23.70 8.60 0.51
CA ASP A 175 -23.11 8.13 -0.76
C ASP A 175 -21.91 9.00 -1.13
N PHE A 176 -20.73 8.57 -0.66
CA PHE A 176 -19.47 9.25 -0.94
C PHE A 176 -19.25 9.46 -2.44
N VAL A 177 -19.47 8.44 -3.28
CA VAL A 177 -19.17 8.53 -4.72
C VAL A 177 -19.98 9.65 -5.36
N ARG A 178 -21.23 9.84 -4.93
CA ARG A 178 -22.11 10.90 -5.42
C ARG A 178 -21.78 12.28 -4.84
N GLU A 179 -21.39 12.36 -3.58
CA GLU A 179 -21.39 13.63 -2.84
C GLU A 179 -19.99 14.21 -2.57
N HIS A 180 -18.93 13.41 -2.72
CA HIS A 180 -17.56 13.83 -2.40
C HIS A 180 -17.06 14.97 -3.30
N GLY A 181 -17.57 15.12 -4.53
CA GLY A 181 -17.15 16.19 -5.43
C GLY A 181 -17.45 17.58 -4.86
N VAL A 182 -18.65 17.80 -4.34
CA VAL A 182 -19.07 19.09 -3.74
C VAL A 182 -18.34 19.33 -2.42
N ARG A 183 -18.21 18.28 -1.59
CA ARG A 183 -17.51 18.36 -0.30
C ARG A 183 -16.01 18.63 -0.48
N ALA A 184 -15.37 17.97 -1.46
CA ALA A 184 -13.97 18.19 -1.80
C ALA A 184 -13.74 19.57 -2.41
N ALA A 185 -14.69 20.09 -3.21
CA ALA A 185 -14.57 21.43 -3.76
C ALA A 185 -14.56 22.53 -2.68
N SER A 186 -15.28 22.35 -1.57
CA SER A 186 -15.33 23.33 -0.47
C SER A 186 -14.32 23.07 0.63
N SER A 187 -13.90 21.82 0.83
CA SER A 187 -13.14 21.38 2.01
C SER A 187 -12.02 20.40 1.69
N ARG A 188 -11.36 20.54 0.52
CA ARG A 188 -10.27 19.65 0.08
C ARG A 188 -9.20 19.43 1.16
N ASP A 189 -8.76 20.51 1.80
CA ASP A 189 -7.65 20.45 2.77
C ASP A 189 -8.02 19.65 4.03
N LEU A 190 -9.30 19.62 4.38
CA LEU A 190 -9.80 18.77 5.44
C LEU A 190 -9.67 17.29 5.07
N CYS A 191 -10.01 16.94 3.83
CA CYS A 191 -9.82 15.56 3.33
C CYS A 191 -8.32 15.21 3.29
N ALA A 192 -7.48 16.12 2.82
CA ALA A 192 -6.03 15.96 2.71
C ALA A 192 -5.31 15.85 4.07
N THR A 193 -6.01 16.14 5.17
CA THR A 193 -5.48 15.96 6.53
C THR A 193 -5.32 14.47 6.87
N CYS A 194 -6.21 13.61 6.33
CA CYS A 194 -6.17 12.17 6.56
C CYS A 194 -5.88 11.36 5.28
N HIS A 195 -6.33 11.83 4.12
CA HIS A 195 -6.22 11.11 2.85
C HIS A 195 -5.08 11.67 2.00
N GLY A 196 -4.13 10.83 1.63
CA GLY A 196 -3.05 11.20 0.70
C GLY A 196 -3.54 11.35 -0.75
N GLU A 197 -2.74 12.01 -1.59
CA GLU A 197 -3.00 12.14 -3.05
C GLU A 197 -3.30 10.79 -3.75
N PRO A 198 -2.66 9.65 -3.40
CA PRO A 198 -2.98 8.36 -4.00
C PRO A 198 -4.45 7.94 -3.84
N PHE A 199 -5.13 8.36 -2.77
CA PHE A 199 -6.55 8.05 -2.56
C PHE A 199 -7.42 8.66 -3.67
N CYS A 200 -7.25 9.96 -3.95
CA CYS A 200 -7.99 10.63 -5.02
C CYS A 200 -7.66 10.03 -6.39
N LEU A 201 -6.38 9.71 -6.62
CA LEU A 201 -5.89 9.15 -7.88
C LEU A 201 -6.32 7.71 -8.12
N SER A 202 -6.75 6.98 -7.08
CA SER A 202 -7.27 5.62 -7.23
C SER A 202 -8.50 5.54 -8.15
N CYS A 203 -9.25 6.64 -8.28
CA CYS A 203 -10.35 6.80 -9.22
C CYS A 203 -10.09 7.91 -10.25
N HIS A 204 -9.64 9.10 -9.81
CA HIS A 204 -9.44 10.24 -10.70
C HIS A 204 -8.15 10.11 -11.52
N GLY A 205 -8.31 9.92 -12.83
CA GLY A 205 -7.22 9.61 -13.76
C GLY A 205 -7.11 8.12 -14.11
N VAL A 206 -7.94 7.27 -13.49
CA VAL A 206 -8.03 5.83 -13.78
C VAL A 206 -9.43 5.48 -14.26
N SER A 207 -10.45 5.61 -13.41
CA SER A 207 -11.84 5.21 -13.68
C SER A 207 -12.77 6.39 -13.97
N VAL A 208 -12.40 7.59 -13.50
CA VAL A 208 -13.09 8.85 -13.79
C VAL A 208 -12.08 9.90 -14.23
N ALA A 209 -12.56 10.99 -14.84
CA ALA A 209 -11.69 12.06 -15.31
C ALA A 209 -10.76 12.56 -14.20
N ALA A 210 -9.49 12.79 -14.56
CA ALA A 210 -8.55 13.43 -13.66
C ALA A 210 -9.13 14.78 -13.19
N LEU A 211 -8.95 15.08 -11.91
CA LEU A 211 -9.42 16.34 -11.37
C LEU A 211 -8.74 17.49 -12.13
N PRO A 212 -9.49 18.52 -12.54
CA PRO A 212 -8.91 19.73 -13.09
C PRO A 212 -8.30 20.47 -11.91
N TRP A 213 -7.13 20.03 -11.43
CA TRP A 213 -6.38 20.75 -10.42
C TRP A 213 -6.12 22.13 -11.01
N ARG A 214 -6.91 23.13 -10.61
CA ARG A 214 -6.46 24.53 -10.73
C ARG A 214 -5.29 24.62 -9.80
N LEU A 215 -4.10 24.39 -10.35
CA LEU A 215 -2.82 24.96 -9.96
C LEU A 215 -2.97 26.02 -8.84
N GLU A 216 -3.01 25.58 -7.58
CA GLU A 216 -3.04 26.47 -6.41
C GLU A 216 -1.61 26.97 -6.14
N LEU A 217 -1.03 27.58 -7.18
CA LEU A 217 0.33 28.14 -7.23
C LEU A 217 0.57 29.24 -6.17
N GLY A 218 -0.45 29.62 -5.41
CA GLY A 218 -0.41 30.66 -4.37
C GLY A 218 -0.41 30.19 -2.91
N GLN A 219 -0.51 28.88 -2.62
CA GLN A 219 -0.59 28.38 -1.24
C GLN A 219 0.65 27.55 -0.82
N PRO A 220 1.63 28.13 -0.11
CA PRO A 220 2.91 27.49 0.21
C PRO A 220 2.85 26.41 1.30
N LYS A 221 1.71 26.26 1.99
CA LYS A 221 1.56 25.31 3.11
C LYS A 221 1.03 23.93 2.70
N LEU A 222 0.68 23.72 1.43
CA LEU A 222 0.15 22.44 0.95
C LEU A 222 1.26 21.42 0.69
N SER A 223 1.09 20.20 1.20
CA SER A 223 1.84 19.02 0.81
C SER A 223 1.25 18.39 -0.46
N GLY A 224 2.07 18.17 -1.48
CA GLY A 224 1.64 17.53 -2.73
C GLY A 224 2.52 17.86 -3.94
N LEU A 225 2.35 17.12 -5.04
CA LEU A 225 3.19 17.23 -6.26
C LEU A 225 3.02 18.59 -6.97
N HIS A 226 1.81 19.16 -6.94
CA HIS A 226 1.47 20.45 -7.57
C HIS A 226 1.41 21.64 -6.59
N ARG A 227 2.26 21.66 -5.56
CA ARG A 227 2.35 22.78 -4.58
C ARG A 227 3.12 24.00 -5.09
N ALA A 228 3.00 25.15 -4.41
CA ALA A 228 3.71 26.39 -4.76
C ALA A 228 5.23 26.25 -4.66
N GLY A 229 5.97 26.88 -5.58
CA GLY A 229 7.45 26.82 -5.63
C GLY A 229 8.04 25.78 -6.60
N PHE A 230 7.28 25.32 -7.60
CA PHE A 230 7.69 24.24 -8.50
C PHE A 230 9.04 24.53 -9.15
N ARG A 231 9.24 25.76 -9.65
CA ARG A 231 10.49 26.19 -10.29
C ARG A 231 11.72 26.05 -9.38
N GLN A 232 11.55 26.16 -8.07
CA GLN A 232 12.64 26.10 -7.10
C GLN A 232 13.01 24.66 -6.70
N ARG A 233 12.05 23.71 -6.74
CA ARG A 233 12.22 22.37 -6.16
C ARG A 233 12.11 21.21 -7.15
N HIS A 234 11.45 21.41 -8.29
CA HIS A 234 11.15 20.30 -9.22
C HIS A 234 12.40 19.62 -9.78
N ALA A 235 13.54 20.33 -9.81
CA ALA A 235 14.82 19.77 -10.20
C ALA A 235 15.33 18.71 -9.20
N GLU A 236 15.10 18.90 -7.89
CA GLU A 236 15.45 17.93 -6.87
C GLU A 236 14.42 16.79 -6.83
N GLU A 237 13.13 17.13 -6.88
CA GLU A 237 12.03 16.15 -6.91
C GLU A 237 12.12 15.21 -8.13
N SER A 238 12.48 15.76 -9.31
CA SER A 238 12.69 14.98 -10.54
C SER A 238 13.96 14.13 -10.50
N ARG A 239 15.01 14.53 -9.77
CA ARG A 239 16.21 13.70 -9.58
C ARG A 239 15.96 12.56 -8.60
N ALA A 240 15.25 12.85 -7.51
CA ALA A 240 14.92 11.86 -6.50
C ALA A 240 13.95 10.80 -7.05
N SER A 241 13.00 11.21 -7.90
CA SER A 241 11.98 10.33 -8.45
C SER A 241 11.65 10.68 -9.91
N PRO A 242 12.46 10.24 -10.90
CA PRO A 242 12.31 10.62 -12.31
C PRO A 242 10.96 10.27 -12.95
N GLY A 243 10.31 9.19 -12.50
CA GLY A 243 9.00 8.74 -12.98
C GLY A 243 7.79 9.37 -12.29
N LEU A 244 8.01 10.19 -11.26
CA LEU A 244 6.94 10.71 -10.40
C LEU A 244 5.94 11.55 -11.19
N CYS A 245 6.43 12.40 -12.08
CA CYS A 245 5.61 13.32 -12.86
C CYS A 245 5.02 12.64 -14.10
N THR A 246 5.80 11.79 -14.78
CA THR A 246 5.42 11.12 -16.03
C THR A 246 4.40 9.99 -15.83
N SER A 247 4.24 9.52 -14.58
CA SER A 247 3.16 8.62 -14.18
C SER A 247 1.76 9.16 -14.52
N CYS A 248 1.59 10.49 -14.52
CA CYS A 248 0.35 11.17 -14.89
C CYS A 248 0.53 12.11 -16.09
N HIS A 249 1.63 12.85 -16.18
CA HIS A 249 1.94 13.78 -17.27
C HIS A 249 2.72 13.07 -18.38
N ARG A 250 1.98 12.34 -19.23
CA ARG A 250 2.56 11.52 -20.31
C ARG A 250 3.10 12.31 -21.50
N ASP A 251 2.75 13.59 -21.59
CA ASP A 251 3.19 14.46 -22.69
C ASP A 251 4.41 15.28 -22.25
N GLU A 252 5.61 14.79 -22.59
CA GLU A 252 6.88 15.43 -22.23
C GLU A 252 7.08 16.83 -22.87
N ARG A 253 6.16 17.24 -23.77
CA ARG A 253 6.16 18.55 -24.41
C ARG A 253 6.18 19.69 -23.40
N PHE A 254 5.42 19.61 -22.31
CA PHE A 254 5.42 20.67 -21.31
C PHE A 254 6.82 20.91 -20.72
N CYS A 255 7.54 19.84 -20.39
CA CYS A 255 8.90 19.89 -19.87
C CYS A 255 9.84 20.52 -20.91
N ALA A 256 9.80 19.99 -22.14
CA ALA A 256 10.62 20.48 -23.24
C ALA A 256 10.35 21.94 -23.59
N ASP A 257 9.08 22.35 -23.66
CA ASP A 257 8.64 23.69 -24.04
C ASP A 257 9.02 24.72 -22.97
N CYS A 258 8.79 24.41 -21.69
CA CYS A 258 9.18 25.29 -20.60
C CYS A 258 10.70 25.44 -20.52
N HIS A 259 11.45 24.34 -20.61
CA HIS A 259 12.92 24.37 -20.58
C HIS A 259 13.50 25.09 -21.82
N ALA A 260 12.91 24.90 -23.01
CA ALA A 260 13.28 25.60 -24.22
C ALA A 260 12.97 27.10 -24.13
N GLN A 261 11.76 27.46 -23.69
CA GLN A 261 11.33 28.86 -23.51
C GLN A 261 12.20 29.59 -22.48
N ARG A 262 12.55 28.92 -21.39
CA ARG A 262 13.36 29.48 -20.30
C ARG A 262 14.87 29.30 -20.50
N ARG A 263 15.28 28.59 -21.55
CA ARG A 263 16.68 28.27 -21.88
C ARG A 263 17.45 27.62 -20.72
N VAL A 264 16.77 26.75 -19.98
CA VAL A 264 17.35 26.01 -18.84
C VAL A 264 17.53 24.54 -19.22
N GLY A 265 18.74 24.01 -19.08
CA GLY A 265 19.03 22.59 -19.33
C GLY A 265 18.29 21.68 -18.34
N VAL A 266 18.06 20.43 -18.73
CA VAL A 266 17.41 19.39 -17.90
C VAL A 266 18.34 18.90 -16.76
N ALA A 267 19.55 19.46 -16.69
CA ALA A 267 20.53 19.27 -15.62
C ALA A 267 21.27 20.60 -15.38
N PRO A 268 21.84 20.84 -14.18
CA PRO A 268 22.63 22.03 -13.93
C PRO A 268 23.89 22.00 -14.80
N GLY A 269 23.93 22.86 -15.84
CA GLY A 269 25.14 23.18 -16.61
C GLY A 269 25.43 22.41 -17.90
N SER A 270 24.63 21.46 -18.38
CA SER A 270 25.10 20.56 -19.46
C SER A 270 24.47 20.78 -20.84
N ARG A 271 25.35 20.95 -21.85
CA ARG A 271 25.19 20.37 -23.20
C ARG A 271 25.01 18.84 -23.08
N ASN A 272 24.52 18.19 -24.13
CA ASN A 272 24.43 16.73 -24.21
C ASN A 272 25.71 16.07 -23.64
N PRO A 273 25.63 15.26 -22.56
CA PRO A 273 26.81 14.64 -21.94
C PRO A 273 27.46 13.60 -22.87
N HIS A 274 26.76 13.20 -23.92
CA HIS A 274 27.28 12.29 -24.91
C HIS A 274 28.04 13.03 -26.02
N PRO A 275 29.21 12.51 -26.46
CA PRO A 275 29.93 13.03 -27.62
C PRO A 275 29.07 13.16 -28.89
N ALA A 276 29.45 14.05 -29.79
CA ALA A 276 28.78 14.17 -31.09
C ALA A 276 28.88 12.84 -31.86
N GLY A 277 27.74 12.35 -32.38
CA GLY A 277 27.68 11.05 -33.04
C GLY A 277 27.66 9.85 -32.07
N TRP A 278 27.27 10.06 -30.81
CA TRP A 278 27.06 8.98 -29.83
C TRP A 278 26.11 7.89 -30.32
N VAL A 279 24.93 8.28 -30.82
CA VAL A 279 23.93 7.38 -31.42
C VAL A 279 24.10 7.39 -32.94
N ARG A 280 24.37 6.23 -33.52
CA ARG A 280 24.52 6.05 -34.97
C ARG A 280 23.90 4.72 -35.40
N SER A 281 23.31 4.71 -36.59
CA SER A 281 22.75 3.51 -37.20
C SER A 281 23.85 2.45 -37.35
N ARG A 282 23.60 1.24 -36.84
CA ARG A 282 24.53 0.08 -36.89
C ARG A 282 25.81 0.21 -36.06
N GLY A 283 25.77 1.00 -34.98
CA GLY A 283 26.81 0.99 -33.95
C GLY A 283 27.57 2.30 -33.83
N GLY A 284 28.30 2.42 -32.72
CA GLY A 284 28.94 3.64 -32.25
C GLY A 284 29.38 3.46 -30.79
N GLU A 285 29.81 4.54 -30.14
CA GLU A 285 30.15 4.52 -28.71
C GLU A 285 28.95 4.13 -27.84
N HIS A 286 27.73 4.53 -28.22
CA HIS A 286 26.49 4.06 -27.60
C HIS A 286 26.38 2.54 -27.56
N GLY A 287 26.59 1.85 -28.70
CA GLY A 287 26.52 0.39 -28.76
C GLY A 287 27.66 -0.32 -28.02
N ARG A 288 28.82 0.33 -27.85
CA ARG A 288 29.91 -0.19 -27.01
C ARG A 288 29.58 -0.04 -25.54
N ALA A 289 29.14 1.14 -25.11
CA ALA A 289 28.76 1.42 -23.73
C ALA A 289 27.59 0.55 -23.26
N ALA A 290 26.54 0.41 -24.08
CA ALA A 290 25.37 -0.40 -23.76
C ALA A 290 25.68 -1.91 -23.59
N ARG A 291 26.77 -2.41 -24.19
CA ARG A 291 27.23 -3.79 -24.00
C ARG A 291 28.05 -4.01 -22.73
N MET A 292 28.62 -2.95 -22.16
CA MET A 292 29.44 -3.03 -20.96
C MET A 292 28.57 -2.95 -19.71
N ASP A 293 27.66 -1.98 -19.64
CA ASP A 293 26.76 -1.81 -18.50
C ASP A 293 25.44 -1.13 -18.94
N PRO A 294 24.45 -1.92 -19.37
CA PRO A 294 23.15 -1.37 -19.79
C PRO A 294 22.33 -0.78 -18.63
N GLY A 295 22.60 -1.19 -17.37
CA GLY A 295 21.85 -0.75 -16.19
C GLY A 295 22.17 0.69 -15.79
N SER A 296 23.43 1.12 -15.95
CA SER A 296 23.87 2.50 -15.66
C SER A 296 23.10 3.59 -16.43
N CYS A 297 22.56 3.24 -17.61
CA CYS A 297 21.80 4.15 -18.45
C CYS A 297 20.46 4.56 -17.82
N ALA A 298 19.83 3.65 -17.07
CA ALA A 298 18.51 3.85 -16.48
C ALA A 298 18.51 4.95 -15.41
N THR A 299 19.68 5.22 -14.80
CA THR A 299 19.88 6.25 -13.78
C THR A 299 19.65 7.67 -14.32
N CYS A 300 19.99 7.93 -15.59
CA CYS A 300 19.78 9.25 -16.21
C CYS A 300 18.63 9.27 -17.23
N HIS A 301 18.31 8.16 -17.89
CA HIS A 301 17.26 8.08 -18.90
C HIS A 301 15.88 7.64 -18.37
N GLY A 302 15.63 7.88 -17.08
CA GLY A 302 14.25 7.98 -16.56
C GLY A 302 13.55 6.67 -16.22
N GLY A 303 14.27 5.58 -15.96
CA GLY A 303 13.66 4.39 -15.33
C GLY A 303 12.71 3.56 -16.20
N SER A 304 12.60 3.83 -17.50
CA SER A 304 11.85 2.98 -18.45
C SER A 304 12.45 1.59 -18.67
N GLY A 305 13.58 1.28 -18.03
CA GLY A 305 14.28 0.00 -18.13
C GLY A 305 14.52 -0.41 -19.59
N GLU A 306 14.27 -1.69 -19.87
CA GLU A 306 14.41 -2.29 -21.19
C GLU A 306 13.50 -1.64 -22.25
N ALA A 307 12.39 -0.99 -21.85
CA ALA A 307 11.45 -0.36 -22.79
C ALA A 307 12.06 0.83 -23.53
N LEU A 308 13.05 1.52 -22.94
CA LEU A 308 13.84 2.56 -23.62
C LEU A 308 14.60 1.97 -24.81
N CYS A 309 15.15 0.77 -24.65
CA CYS A 309 15.95 0.10 -25.66
C CYS A 309 15.04 -0.43 -26.80
N VAL A 310 13.89 -0.99 -26.44
CA VAL A 310 12.90 -1.56 -27.38
C VAL A 310 12.46 -0.56 -28.44
N GLY A 311 12.28 0.72 -28.09
CA GLY A 311 11.83 1.75 -29.03
C GLY A 311 12.68 1.86 -30.30
N CYS A 312 13.99 1.61 -30.20
CA CYS A 312 14.91 1.62 -31.34
C CYS A 312 15.37 0.23 -31.77
N HIS A 313 15.51 -0.72 -30.84
CA HIS A 313 16.12 -2.03 -31.06
C HIS A 313 15.13 -3.19 -31.25
N ARG A 314 13.82 -2.92 -31.22
CA ARG A 314 12.81 -3.90 -31.66
C ARG A 314 13.10 -4.38 -33.09
N VAL A 315 12.57 -5.54 -33.44
CA VAL A 315 12.65 -6.05 -34.82
C VAL A 315 12.06 -5.02 -35.78
N GLY A 316 12.82 -4.66 -36.82
CA GLY A 316 12.46 -3.62 -37.79
C GLY A 316 12.73 -2.18 -37.33
N GLY A 317 13.22 -1.98 -36.10
CA GLY A 317 13.60 -0.68 -35.57
C GLY A 317 14.94 -0.13 -36.13
N PRO A 318 15.17 1.18 -36.02
CA PRO A 318 16.35 1.86 -36.58
C PRO A 318 17.68 1.52 -35.86
N GLY A 319 17.62 1.00 -34.64
CA GLY A 319 18.78 0.66 -33.81
C GLY A 319 19.46 -0.66 -34.19
N GLY A 320 18.78 -1.52 -34.96
CA GLY A 320 19.30 -2.82 -35.37
C GLY A 320 19.38 -3.84 -34.22
N ASN A 321 19.88 -5.04 -34.54
CA ASN A 321 19.92 -6.17 -33.61
C ASN A 321 20.83 -5.88 -32.40
N PRO A 322 20.29 -5.87 -31.17
CA PRO A 322 21.09 -5.65 -29.96
C PRO A 322 21.93 -6.87 -29.56
N HIS A 323 21.63 -8.07 -30.10
CA HIS A 323 22.37 -9.28 -29.76
C HIS A 323 23.78 -9.29 -30.34
N GLY A 324 24.73 -9.80 -29.56
CA GLY A 324 26.10 -10.03 -30.01
C GLY A 324 26.21 -11.13 -31.06
N HIS A 325 27.36 -11.21 -31.73
CA HIS A 325 27.64 -12.28 -32.68
C HIS A 325 27.58 -13.65 -31.99
N GLY A 326 26.80 -14.58 -32.55
CA GLY A 326 26.65 -15.93 -31.99
C GLY A 326 25.70 -16.05 -30.79
N PHE A 327 24.88 -15.02 -30.51
CA PHE A 327 23.89 -15.10 -29.46
C PHE A 327 22.88 -16.24 -29.69
N SER A 328 22.70 -17.07 -28.67
CA SER A 328 21.68 -18.12 -28.60
C SER A 328 20.97 -18.05 -27.25
N SER A 329 19.67 -18.34 -27.24
CA SER A 329 18.86 -18.40 -26.03
C SER A 329 18.08 -19.71 -25.99
N ALA A 330 17.83 -20.22 -24.77
CA ALA A 330 16.92 -21.34 -24.55
C ALA A 330 15.44 -20.91 -24.50
N LEU A 331 15.18 -19.60 -24.48
CA LEU A 331 13.86 -19.00 -24.46
C LEU A 331 13.25 -18.94 -25.87
N ASP A 332 11.95 -19.18 -25.96
CA ASP A 332 11.17 -19.06 -27.18
C ASP A 332 10.92 -17.58 -27.50
N ARG A 333 11.38 -17.17 -28.69
CA ARG A 333 11.33 -15.80 -29.18
C ARG A 333 9.92 -15.20 -29.14
N ASP A 334 8.91 -16.00 -29.46
CA ASP A 334 7.54 -15.56 -29.72
C ASP A 334 6.61 -15.84 -28.54
N ARG A 335 7.09 -16.53 -27.49
CA ARG A 335 6.31 -16.94 -26.32
C ARG A 335 6.86 -16.45 -24.99
N ASP A 336 8.15 -16.20 -24.85
CA ASP A 336 8.73 -15.83 -23.56
C ASP A 336 8.81 -14.32 -23.32
N GLN A 337 8.57 -13.93 -22.07
CA GLN A 337 8.25 -12.56 -21.69
C GLN A 337 9.38 -11.51 -21.70
N PRO A 338 10.69 -11.84 -21.85
CA PRO A 338 11.66 -10.83 -22.28
C PRO A 338 11.79 -10.77 -23.82
N CYS A 339 11.68 -11.89 -24.52
CA CYS A 339 11.88 -11.97 -25.97
C CYS A 339 10.76 -11.29 -26.76
N ARG A 340 9.51 -11.48 -26.33
CA ARG A 340 8.33 -10.87 -26.96
C ARG A 340 8.35 -9.34 -26.95
N GLN A 341 9.07 -8.71 -26.03
CA GLN A 341 9.12 -7.23 -25.97
C GLN A 341 9.80 -6.62 -27.21
N CYS A 342 10.75 -7.34 -27.81
CA CYS A 342 11.45 -6.91 -29.01
C CYS A 342 10.97 -7.62 -30.28
N HIS A 343 10.39 -8.82 -30.14
CA HIS A 343 10.08 -9.73 -31.25
C HIS A 343 8.58 -9.97 -31.51
N ALA A 344 7.67 -9.43 -30.68
CA ALA A 344 6.25 -9.46 -31.00
C ALA A 344 5.95 -8.63 -32.28
N PRO A 345 4.96 -9.04 -33.10
CA PRO A 345 4.53 -8.31 -34.30
C PRO A 345 4.11 -6.85 -34.02
#